data_AF-A0A0W8CWM6-F1
#
_entry.id   AF-A0A0W8CWM6-F1
#
_cell.length_a   1.000
_cell.length_b   1.000
_cell.length_c   1.000
_cell.angle_alpha   90.00
_cell.angle_beta   90.00
_cell.angle_gamma   90.00
#
_symmetry.space_group_name_H-M   'P 1'
#
loop_
_entity.id
_entity.type
_entity.pdbx_description
1 polymer ?
#
loop_
_entity_poly.entity_id
_entity_poly.type
_entity_poly.pdbx_seq_one_letter_code
_entity_poly.pdbx_strand_id
1 'polypeptide(L)'
;MWYLYGRSSDAEQVEKQQLSVLPAAEGQSTTKVARAKKKGSQSLAAIWFEWFTAEPRVYASPVVKKTTLYEFRHITGYMMLFLPTGFALDVASPAYKDEVLALGDKARKSALEFLKANGSSAIAAGTALKAFRKLHKQGKLDTHIAQFHELVDSGSIVDPTPPSALPTFIRLRPSQ
;
A
#
# COMPACT_ATOMS: atom_id res chain seq x y z
N MET A 1 -16.61 57.10 5.19
CA MET A 1 -17.63 57.67 4.29
C MET A 1 -18.07 56.56 3.33
N TRP A 2 -19.37 56.34 3.27
CA TRP A 2 -20.14 55.41 2.43
C TRP A 2 -19.97 55.73 0.93
N TYR A 3 -20.09 54.84 -0.06
CA TYR A 3 -21.29 54.19 -0.64
C TYR A 3 -20.84 53.02 -1.57
N LEU A 4 -21.40 51.80 -1.57
CA LEU A 4 -22.72 51.29 -2.04
C LEU A 4 -22.76 50.90 -3.54
N TYR A 5 -22.92 49.60 -3.85
CA TYR A 5 -23.77 48.95 -4.89
C TYR A 5 -23.37 47.45 -4.94
N GLY A 6 -24.20 46.43 -4.75
CA GLY A 6 -25.63 46.30 -4.97
C GLY A 6 -25.88 45.48 -6.23
N ARG A 7 -25.95 44.14 -6.14
CA ARG A 7 -26.66 43.32 -7.13
C ARG A 7 -27.13 41.99 -6.52
N SER A 8 -28.42 41.97 -6.20
CA SER A 8 -29.21 40.80 -5.82
C SER A 8 -29.89 40.20 -7.05
N SER A 9 -30.19 38.91 -6.95
CA SER A 9 -31.28 38.13 -7.57
C SER A 9 -31.56 38.25 -9.06
N ASP A 10 -31.44 37.12 -9.75
CA ASP A 10 -32.53 36.67 -10.62
C ASP A 10 -32.61 35.14 -10.58
N ALA A 11 -33.78 34.65 -10.19
CA ALA A 11 -34.20 33.27 -10.14
C ALA A 11 -35.54 33.19 -10.89
N GLU A 12 -35.84 32.02 -11.44
CA GLU A 12 -37.04 31.69 -12.24
C GLU A 12 -37.01 32.21 -13.69
N GLN A 13 -37.43 31.48 -14.73
CA GLN A 13 -38.23 30.26 -14.83
C GLN A 13 -38.21 29.79 -16.29
N VAL A 14 -38.44 28.48 -16.48
CA VAL A 14 -39.27 27.88 -17.55
C VAL A 14 -38.70 27.79 -18.97
N GLU A 15 -38.43 26.56 -19.42
CA GLU A 15 -39.29 25.95 -20.46
C GLU A 15 -39.28 24.42 -20.37
N LYS A 16 -40.49 23.86 -20.36
CA LYS A 16 -40.80 22.44 -20.28
C LYS A 16 -40.72 21.78 -21.67
N GLN A 17 -40.28 20.51 -21.66
CA GLN A 17 -40.84 19.39 -22.42
C GLN A 17 -40.89 19.45 -23.95
N GLN A 18 -40.11 18.58 -24.61
CA GLN A 18 -40.53 17.77 -25.78
C GLN A 18 -39.47 16.67 -26.03
N LEU A 19 -39.72 15.42 -25.64
CA LEU A 19 -40.37 14.30 -26.37
C LEU A 19 -39.41 13.46 -27.25
N SER A 20 -39.23 12.17 -26.88
CA SER A 20 -39.26 10.94 -27.71
C SER A 20 -38.15 9.88 -27.49
N VAL A 21 -38.55 8.76 -26.87
CA VAL A 21 -38.39 7.32 -27.25
C VAL A 21 -37.01 6.73 -27.71
N LEU A 22 -36.41 5.90 -26.81
CA LEU A 22 -35.76 4.53 -26.89
C LEU A 22 -34.86 4.06 -28.09
N PRO A 23 -34.01 2.98 -28.00
CA PRO A 23 -33.52 2.14 -26.88
C PRO A 23 -31.97 1.84 -26.83
N ALA A 24 -31.55 1.16 -25.74
CA ALA A 24 -30.40 0.24 -25.51
C ALA A 24 -29.10 0.30 -26.35
N ALA A 25 -27.95 0.43 -25.66
CA ALA A 25 -26.85 -0.55 -25.64
C ALA A 25 -25.58 0.00 -24.96
N GLU A 26 -24.95 -0.89 -24.17
CA GLU A 26 -23.51 -1.00 -23.93
C GLU A 26 -22.75 0.08 -23.14
N GLY A 27 -22.34 -0.32 -21.94
CA GLY A 27 -20.92 -0.39 -21.60
C GLY A 27 -20.17 0.93 -21.48
N GLN A 28 -20.12 1.48 -20.26
CA GLN A 28 -18.92 2.18 -19.80
C GLN A 28 -18.91 2.28 -18.29
N SER A 29 -18.20 1.33 -17.68
CA SER A 29 -17.60 1.45 -16.36
C SER A 29 -16.64 2.64 -16.38
N THR A 30 -17.16 3.82 -16.05
CA THR A 30 -16.31 4.97 -15.70
C THR A 30 -15.77 4.72 -14.29
N THR A 31 -14.70 3.93 -14.19
CA THR A 31 -13.85 3.98 -13.00
C THR A 31 -13.26 5.38 -12.94
N LYS A 32 -13.93 6.23 -12.16
CA LYS A 32 -13.45 7.53 -11.73
C LYS A 32 -12.03 7.33 -11.20
N VAL A 33 -11.04 7.87 -11.91
CA VAL A 33 -9.69 8.01 -11.39
C VAL A 33 -9.79 9.02 -10.25
N ALA A 34 -9.99 8.51 -9.03
CA ALA A 34 -10.05 9.32 -7.85
C ALA A 34 -8.67 9.93 -7.63
N ARG A 35 -8.53 11.19 -8.06
CA ARG A 35 -7.44 12.10 -7.70
C ARG A 35 -7.10 11.92 -6.22
N ALA A 36 -5.79 11.83 -5.96
CA ALA A 36 -5.19 11.65 -4.65
C ALA A 36 -5.87 12.50 -3.58
N LYS A 37 -6.78 11.88 -2.82
CA LYS A 37 -7.28 12.43 -1.56
C LYS A 37 -6.08 12.60 -0.64
N LYS A 38 -5.98 13.78 -0.02
CA LYS A 38 -5.07 14.14 1.07
C LYS A 38 -4.72 12.88 1.87
N LYS A 39 -3.51 12.34 1.67
CA LYS A 39 -3.15 11.01 2.17
C LYS A 39 -3.03 11.12 3.68
N GLY A 40 -4.11 10.78 4.39
CA GLY A 40 -4.04 10.41 5.80
C GLY A 40 -3.01 9.30 5.98
N SER A 41 -2.61 9.04 7.22
CA SER A 41 -1.63 7.98 7.48
C SER A 41 -2.08 6.66 6.85
N GLN A 42 -1.28 6.11 5.93
CA GLN A 42 -1.63 4.87 5.24
C GLN A 42 -1.61 3.69 6.21
N SER A 43 -2.48 2.72 5.96
CA SER A 43 -2.40 1.41 6.60
C SER A 43 -1.27 0.59 5.98
N LEU A 44 -0.76 -0.38 6.74
CA LEU A 44 0.25 -1.33 6.27
C LEU A 44 -0.22 -2.11 5.05
N ALA A 45 -1.47 -2.59 5.05
CA ALA A 45 -2.05 -3.31 3.91
C ALA A 45 -2.19 -2.44 2.66
N ALA A 46 -2.50 -1.15 2.81
CA ALA A 46 -2.54 -0.24 1.66
C ALA A 46 -1.14 -0.04 1.05
N ILE A 47 -0.11 0.09 1.89
CA ILE A 47 1.28 0.16 1.41
C ILE A 47 1.68 -1.13 0.70
N TRP A 48 1.38 -2.29 1.29
CA TRP A 48 1.64 -3.60 0.68
C TRP A 48 0.99 -3.71 -0.70
N PHE A 49 -0.31 -3.42 -0.77
CA PHE A 49 -1.06 -3.48 -2.02
C PHE A 49 -0.49 -2.51 -3.07
N GLU A 50 -0.29 -1.24 -2.71
CA GLU A 50 0.29 -0.25 -3.62
C GLU A 50 1.71 -0.62 -4.07
N TRP A 51 2.54 -1.20 -3.21
CA TRP A 51 3.89 -1.66 -3.57
C TRP A 51 3.88 -2.67 -4.71
N PHE A 52 2.94 -3.62 -4.66
CA PHE A 52 2.85 -4.72 -5.61
C PHE A 52 1.97 -4.42 -6.82
N THR A 53 0.96 -3.55 -6.73
CA THR A 53 -0.03 -3.36 -7.80
C THR A 53 -0.01 -1.97 -8.44
N ALA A 54 0.83 -1.04 -8.01
CA ALA A 54 0.88 0.28 -8.65
C ALA A 54 1.45 0.18 -10.07
N GLU A 55 0.86 0.91 -11.01
CA GLU A 55 1.39 1.13 -12.36
C GLU A 55 1.65 2.64 -12.59
N PRO A 56 2.91 3.07 -12.80
CA PRO A 56 4.16 2.31 -12.64
C PRO A 56 4.40 1.90 -11.17
N ARG A 57 5.19 0.84 -10.96
CA ARG A 57 5.52 0.33 -9.61
C ARG A 57 6.13 1.44 -8.75
N VAL A 58 5.84 1.44 -7.45
CA VAL A 58 6.25 2.52 -6.53
C VAL A 58 7.76 2.77 -6.57
N TYR A 59 8.56 1.70 -6.66
CA TYR A 59 10.02 1.75 -6.76
C TYR A 59 10.56 2.09 -8.15
N ALA A 60 9.73 2.05 -9.19
CA ALA A 60 10.09 2.44 -10.56
C ALA A 60 9.59 3.86 -10.91
N SER A 61 8.78 4.47 -10.03
CA SER A 61 8.11 5.74 -10.30
C SER A 61 8.98 6.93 -9.91
N PRO A 62 9.35 7.83 -10.85
CA PRO A 62 10.21 8.99 -10.57
C PRO A 62 9.49 10.09 -9.78
N VAL A 63 8.16 10.04 -9.70
CA VAL A 63 7.33 11.04 -9.01
C VAL A 63 7.15 10.73 -7.52
N VAL A 64 7.49 9.53 -7.07
CA VAL A 64 7.39 9.15 -5.65
C VAL A 64 8.52 9.80 -4.87
N LYS A 65 8.16 10.57 -3.84
CA LYS A 65 9.13 11.21 -2.95
C LYS A 65 10.02 10.17 -2.28
N LYS A 66 11.32 10.44 -2.17
CA LYS A 66 12.30 9.55 -1.53
C LYS A 66 11.89 9.09 -0.12
N THR A 67 11.28 9.97 0.66
CA THR A 67 10.78 9.66 2.01
C THR A 67 9.62 8.66 2.01
N THR A 68 8.67 8.83 1.10
CA THR A 68 7.55 7.89 0.88
C THR A 68 8.06 6.56 0.37
N LEU A 69 9.00 6.57 -0.59
CA LEU A 69 9.61 5.34 -1.10
C LEU A 69 10.34 4.57 0.00
N TYR A 70 11.08 5.27 0.87
CA TYR A 70 11.74 4.66 2.03
C TYR A 70 10.73 4.01 2.97
N GLU A 71 9.62 4.69 3.28
CA GLU A 71 8.57 4.18 4.14
C GLU A 71 7.93 2.91 3.55
N PHE A 72 7.54 2.96 2.28
CA PHE A 72 6.94 1.83 1.58
C PHE A 72 7.89 0.63 1.56
N ARG A 73 9.13 0.84 1.13
CA ARG A 73 10.17 -0.21 1.06
C ARG A 73 10.35 -0.92 2.40
N HIS A 74 10.44 -0.16 3.49
CA HIS A 74 10.72 -0.75 4.80
C HIS A 74 9.47 -1.38 5.41
N ILE A 75 8.29 -0.78 5.26
CA ILE A 75 7.04 -1.39 5.72
C ILE A 75 6.79 -2.71 5.00
N THR A 76 6.89 -2.73 3.66
CA THR A 76 6.73 -3.96 2.89
C THR A 76 7.76 -5.00 3.32
N GLY A 77 9.05 -4.63 3.46
CA GLY A 77 10.08 -5.54 3.91
C GLY A 77 9.83 -6.10 5.31
N TYR A 78 9.39 -5.29 6.27
CA TYR A 78 9.01 -5.82 7.59
C TYR A 78 7.79 -6.74 7.52
N MET A 79 6.80 -6.43 6.69
CA MET A 79 5.62 -7.29 6.52
C MET A 79 5.97 -8.66 5.93
N MET A 80 6.92 -8.73 5.00
CA MET A 80 7.38 -10.00 4.42
C MET A 80 7.90 -10.97 5.49
N LEU A 81 8.53 -10.48 6.56
CA LEU A 81 9.05 -11.29 7.66
C LEU A 81 7.97 -12.03 8.46
N PHE A 82 6.72 -11.59 8.38
CA PHE A 82 5.59 -12.16 9.12
C PHE A 82 4.73 -13.11 8.29
N LEU A 83 5.33 -13.69 7.24
CA LEU A 83 4.74 -14.75 6.42
C LEU A 83 5.53 -16.04 6.70
N PRO A 84 5.17 -16.82 7.74
CA PRO A 84 6.01 -17.91 8.26
C PRO A 84 6.16 -19.09 7.29
N THR A 85 5.27 -19.18 6.30
CA THR A 85 5.27 -20.21 5.24
C THR A 85 5.85 -19.71 3.92
N GLY A 86 6.40 -18.48 3.90
CA GLY A 86 6.74 -17.80 2.65
C GLY A 86 5.50 -17.30 1.90
N PHE A 87 5.71 -16.90 0.65
CA PHE A 87 4.66 -16.42 -0.25
C PHE A 87 5.11 -16.52 -1.70
N ALA A 88 4.15 -16.66 -2.62
CA ALA A 88 4.41 -16.54 -4.05
C ALA A 88 3.49 -15.49 -4.65
N LEU A 89 4.06 -14.56 -5.39
CA LEU A 89 3.35 -13.48 -6.08
C LEU A 89 3.76 -13.48 -7.55
N ASP A 90 2.99 -14.17 -8.38
CA ASP A 90 3.21 -14.22 -9.83
C ASP A 90 2.42 -13.11 -10.53
N VAL A 91 3.13 -12.16 -11.14
CA VAL A 91 2.54 -11.02 -11.85
C VAL A 91 1.73 -11.46 -13.09
N ALA A 92 2.02 -12.64 -13.65
CA ALA A 92 1.27 -13.20 -14.78
C ALA A 92 -0.05 -13.88 -14.35
N SER A 93 -0.22 -14.15 -13.04
CA SER A 93 -1.42 -14.79 -12.53
C SER A 93 -2.64 -13.87 -12.68
N PRO A 94 -3.79 -14.35 -13.21
CA PRO A 94 -5.03 -13.58 -13.19
C PRO A 94 -5.52 -13.30 -11.76
N ALA A 95 -5.10 -14.11 -10.78
CA ALA A 95 -5.42 -13.95 -9.36
C ALA A 95 -4.44 -13.02 -8.62
N TYR A 96 -3.44 -12.46 -9.31
CA TYR A 96 -2.34 -11.70 -8.68
C TYR A 96 -2.81 -10.64 -7.67
N LYS A 97 -3.81 -9.82 -8.04
CA LYS A 97 -4.30 -8.75 -7.15
C LYS A 97 -5.00 -9.29 -5.91
N ASP A 98 -5.72 -10.40 -6.05
CA ASP A 98 -6.42 -11.06 -4.94
C ASP A 98 -5.43 -11.75 -4.00
N GLU A 99 -4.40 -12.38 -4.54
CA GLU A 99 -3.28 -12.96 -3.79
C GLU A 99 -2.50 -11.89 -3.02
N VAL A 100 -2.16 -10.77 -3.68
CA VAL A 100 -1.53 -9.61 -3.03
C VAL A 100 -2.38 -9.11 -1.87
N LEU A 101 -3.71 -9.00 -2.05
CA LEU A 101 -4.63 -8.54 -1.01
C LEU A 101 -4.65 -9.51 0.18
N ALA A 102 -4.84 -10.81 -0.08
CA ALA A 102 -4.92 -11.84 0.96
C ALA A 102 -3.61 -11.96 1.76
N LEU A 103 -2.46 -11.98 1.08
CA LEU A 103 -1.15 -12.00 1.72
C LEU A 103 -0.89 -10.72 2.50
N GLY A 104 -1.26 -9.56 1.95
CA GLY A 104 -1.11 -8.28 2.63
C GLY A 104 -1.89 -8.20 3.94
N ASP A 105 -3.09 -8.78 3.98
CA ASP A 105 -3.89 -8.86 5.20
C ASP A 105 -3.32 -9.84 6.23
N LYS A 106 -2.83 -11.01 5.80
CA LYS A 106 -2.15 -11.97 6.68
C LYS A 106 -0.89 -11.38 7.28
N ALA A 107 -0.04 -10.77 6.45
CA ALA A 107 1.19 -10.11 6.88
C ALA A 107 0.89 -8.95 7.83
N ARG A 108 -0.10 -8.11 7.52
CA ARG A 108 -0.51 -6.99 8.37
C ARG A 108 -0.95 -7.46 9.75
N LYS A 109 -1.83 -8.47 9.84
CA LYS A 109 -2.33 -8.99 11.12
C LYS A 109 -1.18 -9.46 12.00
N SER A 110 -0.34 -10.33 11.45
CA SER A 110 0.83 -10.91 12.14
C SER A 110 1.84 -9.83 12.56
N ALA A 111 2.10 -8.84 11.70
CA ALA A 111 2.98 -7.71 11.99
C ALA A 111 2.46 -6.83 13.15
N LEU A 112 1.16 -6.54 13.17
CA LEU A 112 0.53 -5.76 14.25
C LEU A 112 0.47 -6.53 15.56
N GLU A 113 0.21 -7.84 15.52
CA GLU A 113 0.27 -8.72 16.69
C GLU A 113 1.68 -8.73 17.29
N PHE A 114 2.71 -8.85 16.46
CA PHE A 114 4.10 -8.78 16.90
C PHE A 114 4.45 -7.42 17.55
N LEU A 115 4.01 -6.31 16.96
CA LEU A 115 4.19 -4.98 17.55
C LEU A 115 3.53 -4.88 18.92
N LYS A 116 2.30 -5.39 19.06
CA LYS A 116 1.54 -5.39 20.31
C LYS A 116 2.24 -6.24 21.38
N ALA A 117 2.69 -7.43 21.03
CA ALA A 117 3.45 -8.31 21.92
C ALA A 117 4.76 -7.66 22.41
N ASN A 118 5.30 -6.73 21.63
CA ASN A 118 6.51 -5.97 21.97
C ASN A 118 6.23 -4.56 22.54
N GLY A 119 5.00 -4.30 23.00
CA GLY A 119 4.62 -3.09 23.71
C GLY A 119 4.32 -1.88 22.82
N SER A 120 4.03 -2.08 21.53
CA SER A 120 3.63 -1.02 20.60
C SER A 120 2.21 -1.22 20.08
N SER A 121 1.36 -0.20 20.24
CA SER A 121 0.00 -0.16 19.66
C SER A 121 -0.04 0.54 18.30
N ALA A 122 1.10 0.62 17.59
CA ALA A 122 1.19 1.35 16.34
C ALA A 122 0.42 0.65 15.21
N ILE A 123 -0.49 1.37 14.56
CA ILE A 123 -1.34 0.87 13.46
C ILE A 123 -1.00 1.57 12.14
N ALA A 124 -0.72 2.88 12.22
CA ALA A 124 -0.38 3.71 11.08
C ALA A 124 1.05 3.39 10.58
N ALA A 125 1.26 3.41 9.26
CA ALA A 125 2.53 3.05 8.63
C ALA A 125 3.74 3.78 9.24
N GLY A 126 3.71 5.10 9.33
CA GLY A 126 4.85 5.86 9.86
C GLY A 126 5.16 5.55 11.33
N THR A 127 4.15 5.30 12.15
CA THR A 127 4.34 4.90 13.54
C THR A 127 4.82 3.45 13.66
N ALA A 128 4.29 2.55 12.85
CA ALA A 128 4.71 1.15 12.81
C ALA A 128 6.16 1.03 12.33
N LEU A 129 6.56 1.80 11.32
CA LEU A 129 7.95 1.85 10.84
C LEU A 129 8.91 2.27 11.94
N LYS A 130 8.56 3.30 12.72
CA LYS A 130 9.36 3.72 13.89
C LYS A 130 9.48 2.60 14.91
N ALA A 131 8.38 1.90 15.21
CA ALA A 131 8.38 0.78 16.14
C ALA A 131 9.24 -0.39 15.63
N PHE A 132 9.08 -0.82 14.37
CA PHE A 132 9.91 -1.87 13.77
C PHE A 132 11.39 -1.52 13.78
N ARG A 133 11.76 -0.29 13.42
CA ARG A 133 13.17 0.14 13.48
C ARG A 133 13.76 0.03 14.88
N LYS A 134 12.98 0.37 15.92
CA LYS A 134 13.40 0.23 17.31
C LYS A 134 13.60 -1.25 17.67
N LEU A 135 12.66 -2.11 17.31
CA LEU A 135 12.73 -3.55 17.58
C LEU A 135 13.86 -4.24 16.82
N HIS A 136 14.10 -3.83 15.57
CA HIS A 136 15.23 -4.30 14.77
C HIS A 136 16.56 -3.94 15.42
N LYS A 137 16.75 -2.69 15.88
CA LYS A 137 17.96 -2.29 16.61
C LYS A 137 18.17 -3.09 17.90
N GLN A 138 17.10 -3.62 18.49
CA GLN A 138 17.14 -4.46 19.69
C GLN A 138 17.34 -5.96 19.39
N GLY A 139 17.54 -6.35 18.12
CA GLY A 139 17.70 -7.75 17.70
C GLY A 139 16.41 -8.58 17.73
N LYS A 140 15.25 -7.96 18.00
CA LYS A 140 13.98 -8.69 18.18
C LYS A 140 13.40 -9.25 16.88
N LEU A 141 13.92 -8.82 15.74
CA LEU A 141 13.52 -9.31 14.42
C LEU A 141 14.49 -10.36 13.87
N ASP A 142 15.60 -10.65 14.55
CA ASP A 142 16.70 -11.45 13.99
C ASP A 142 16.24 -12.87 13.65
N THR A 143 15.41 -13.49 14.50
CA THR A 143 14.80 -14.81 14.22
C THR A 143 13.90 -14.77 12.99
N HIS A 144 13.09 -13.71 12.82
CA HIS A 144 12.20 -13.59 11.67
C HIS A 144 12.99 -13.31 10.38
N ILE A 145 14.09 -12.56 10.47
CA ILE A 145 15.01 -12.33 9.36
C ILE A 145 15.70 -13.64 8.97
N ALA A 146 16.21 -14.41 9.94
CA ALA A 146 16.81 -15.72 9.68
C ALA A 146 15.84 -16.68 8.99
N GLN A 147 14.62 -16.82 9.54
CA GLN A 147 13.57 -17.64 8.96
C GLN A 147 13.19 -17.19 7.54
N PHE A 148 13.12 -15.87 7.30
CA PHE A 148 12.86 -15.35 5.96
C PHE A 148 13.92 -15.81 4.97
N HIS A 149 15.20 -15.76 5.33
CA HIS A 149 16.29 -16.22 4.46
C HIS A 149 16.24 -17.74 4.22
N GLU A 150 15.88 -18.56 5.21
CA GLU A 150 15.65 -20.00 5.02
C GLU A 150 14.51 -20.28 4.01
N LEU A 151 13.44 -19.46 4.05
CA LEU A 151 12.34 -19.54 3.09
C LEU A 151 12.78 -19.12 1.68
N VAL A 152 13.70 -18.16 1.57
CA VAL A 152 14.31 -17.79 0.27
C VAL A 152 15.13 -18.96 -0.27
N ASP A 153 15.98 -19.58 0.55
CA ASP A 153 16.86 -20.66 0.11
C ASP A 153 16.09 -21.93 -0.30
N SER A 154 14.98 -22.21 0.38
CA SER A 154 14.07 -23.32 0.04
C SER A 154 13.19 -23.06 -1.18
N GLY A 155 13.24 -21.86 -1.78
CA GLY A 155 12.39 -21.49 -2.91
C GLY A 155 10.92 -21.23 -2.53
N SER A 156 10.62 -21.06 -1.24
CA SER A 156 9.27 -20.79 -0.73
C SER A 156 8.84 -19.32 -0.91
N ILE A 157 9.71 -18.47 -1.47
CA ILE A 157 9.45 -17.05 -1.73
C ILE A 157 9.59 -16.74 -3.22
N VAL A 158 8.51 -16.27 -3.83
CA VAL A 158 8.50 -15.67 -5.17
C VAL A 158 8.06 -14.22 -5.04
N ASP A 159 9.04 -13.31 -5.01
CA ASP A 159 8.82 -11.85 -4.94
C ASP A 159 9.15 -11.19 -6.29
N PRO A 160 8.19 -10.49 -6.92
CA PRO A 160 8.44 -9.78 -8.18
C PRO A 160 9.24 -8.47 -8.01
N THR A 161 9.56 -8.08 -6.78
CA THR A 161 10.32 -6.87 -6.48
C THR A 161 11.79 -7.06 -6.84
N PRO A 162 12.41 -6.18 -7.66
CA PRO A 162 13.82 -6.30 -7.98
C PRO A 162 14.66 -6.15 -6.70
N PRO A 163 15.79 -6.88 -6.54
CA PRO A 163 16.60 -6.80 -5.33
C PRO A 163 17.01 -5.37 -4.97
N SER A 164 17.32 -4.51 -5.94
CA SER A 164 17.69 -3.10 -5.67
C SER A 164 16.60 -2.31 -4.93
N ALA A 165 15.33 -2.71 -5.03
CA ALA A 165 14.17 -2.07 -4.41
C ALA A 165 13.86 -2.57 -2.99
N LEU A 166 14.50 -3.65 -2.50
CA LEU A 166 14.23 -4.28 -1.19
C LEU A 166 15.17 -3.82 -0.06
N PRO A 167 14.73 -3.63 1.19
CA PRO A 167 15.63 -3.17 2.25
C PRO A 167 16.76 -4.17 2.52
N THR A 168 17.91 -3.69 3.01
CA THR A 168 19.13 -4.50 3.10
C THR A 168 18.96 -5.81 3.87
N PHE A 169 18.18 -5.82 4.95
CA PHE A 169 17.94 -7.03 5.75
C PHE A 169 17.12 -8.12 5.04
N ILE A 170 16.38 -7.74 3.99
CA ILE A 170 15.67 -8.69 3.11
C ILE A 170 16.60 -9.24 2.03
N ARG A 171 17.52 -8.40 1.52
CA ARG A 171 18.40 -8.79 0.42
C ARG A 171 19.63 -9.57 0.86
N LEU A 172 20.20 -9.18 2.00
CA LEU A 172 21.48 -9.66 2.47
C LEU A 172 21.25 -10.47 3.73
N ARG A 173 21.79 -11.69 3.74
CA ARG A 173 21.84 -12.50 4.94
C ARG A 173 22.69 -11.78 5.99
N PRO A 174 22.25 -11.70 7.26
CA PRO A 174 23.10 -11.23 8.35
C PRO A 174 24.36 -12.11 8.44
N SER A 175 25.54 -11.49 8.56
CA SER A 175 26.77 -12.22 8.87
C SER A 175 26.62 -12.85 10.25
N GLN A 176 26.69 -14.18 10.32
CA GLN A 176 26.78 -14.94 11.58
C GLN A 176 28.08 -14.64 12.31
#